data_AF-A0A2A4MAW5-F1
#
_entry.id   AF-A0A2A4MAW5-F1
#
_cell.length_a   1.000
_cell.length_b   1.000
_cell.length_c   1.000
_cell.angle_alpha   90.00
_cell.angle_beta   90.00
_cell.angle_gamma   90.00
#
_symmetry.space_group_name_H-M   'P 1'
#
loop_
_entity.id
_entity.type
_entity.pdbx_description
1 polymer ?
#
loop_
_entity_poly.entity_id
_entity_poly.type
_entity_poly.pdbx_seq_one_letter_code
_entity_poly.pdbx_strand_id
1 'polypeptide(L)' 'MDLLTQQLIPCLQNFYRQYNKIPPMRIFIKFYNTANKQPITSLDLYKLFPEQPMHQLCRQAGLPEPSSCI' A
#
# COMPACT_ATOMS: atom_id res chain seq x y z
N MET A 1 7.28 -14.93 -3.82
CA MET A 1 6.55 -13.64 -3.81
C MET A 1 5.15 -13.91 -3.29
N ASP A 2 4.76 -13.23 -2.21
CA ASP A 2 3.45 -13.39 -1.57
C ASP A 2 2.27 -12.93 -2.46
N LEU A 3 1.16 -13.66 -2.38
CA LEU A 3 -0.10 -13.39 -3.10
C LEU A 3 -0.70 -12.03 -2.70
N LEU A 4 -0.54 -11.64 -1.42
CA LEU A 4 -1.00 -10.35 -0.89
C LEU A 4 -0.29 -9.19 -1.58
N THR A 5 1.03 -9.26 -1.74
CA THR A 5 1.82 -8.21 -2.40
C THR A 5 1.33 -7.93 -3.82
N GLN A 6 0.93 -8.97 -4.56
CA GLN A 6 0.37 -8.83 -5.91
C GLN A 6 -0.98 -8.09 -5.95
N GLN A 7 -1.74 -8.09 -4.85
CA GLN A 7 -3.00 -7.34 -4.73
C GLN A 7 -2.77 -5.90 -4.23
N LEU A 8 -1.75 -5.69 -3.38
CA LEU A 8 -1.43 -4.37 -2.83
C LEU A 8 -0.92 -3.39 -3.89
N ILE A 9 -0.07 -3.85 -4.81
CA ILE A 9 0.51 -3.04 -5.89
C ILE A 9 -0.56 -2.39 -6.78
N PRO A 10 -1.47 -3.16 -7.44
CA PRO A 10 -2.49 -2.57 -8.30
C PRO A 10 -3.47 -1.69 -7.52
N CYS A 11 -3.75 -2.02 -6.26
CA CYS A 11 -4.57 -1.17 -5.40
C CYS A 11 -3.92 0.20 -5.15
N LEU A 12 -2.62 0.21 -4.84
CA LEU A 12 -1.85 1.44 -4.64
C LEU A 12 -1.74 2.26 -5.92
N GLN A 13 -1.48 1.61 -7.07
CA GLN A 13 -1.45 2.28 -8.37
C GLN A 13 -2.81 2.88 -8.74
N ASN A 14 -3.92 2.20 -8.42
CA ASN A 14 -5.26 2.73 -8.65
C ASN A 14 -5.53 3.96 -7.78
N PHE A 15 -5.15 3.91 -6.49
CA PHE A 15 -5.24 5.07 -5.61
C PHE A 15 -4.42 6.25 -6.16
N TYR A 16 -3.17 6.00 -6.57
CA TYR A 16 -2.30 7.04 -7.13
C TYR A 16 -2.89 7.63 -8.42
N ARG A 17 -3.44 6.81 -9.32
CA ARG A 17 -4.13 7.29 -10.52
C ARG A 17 -5.35 8.16 -10.20
N GLN A 18 -6.08 7.84 -9.14
CA GLN A 18 -7.29 8.57 -8.77
C GLN A 18 -7.00 9.89 -8.03
N TYR A 19 -6.01 9.91 -7.15
CA TYR A 19 -5.75 11.04 -6.25
C TYR A 19 -4.45 11.79 -6.54
N ASN A 20 -3.62 11.28 -7.46
CA ASN A 20 -2.28 11.78 -7.80
C ASN A 20 -1.38 12.00 -6.56
N LYS A 21 -1.60 11.20 -5.52
CA LYS A 21 -0.97 11.30 -4.21
C LYS A 21 -0.76 9.92 -3.61
N ILE A 22 0.27 9.81 -2.78
CA ILE A 22 0.55 8.57 -2.05
C ILE A 22 -0.25 8.59 -0.75
N PRO A 23 -1.07 7.57 -0.47
CA PRO A 23 -1.84 7.50 0.75
C PRO A 23 -0.91 7.24 1.95
N PRO A 24 -1.18 7.82 3.13
CA PRO A 24 -0.58 7.32 4.36
C PRO A 24 -1.10 5.90 4.66
N MET A 25 -0.32 5.11 5.39
CA MET A 25 -0.57 3.68 5.62
C MET A 25 -1.99 3.37 6.09
N ARG A 26 -2.50 4.16 7.05
CA ARG A 26 -3.85 3.98 7.61
C ARG A 26 -4.95 4.20 6.56
N ILE A 27 -4.78 5.17 5.68
CA ILE A 27 -5.73 5.44 4.59
C ILE A 27 -5.65 4.34 3.54
N PHE A 28 -4.45 3.88 3.22
CA PHE A 28 -4.26 2.76 2.31
C PHE A 28 -4.95 1.48 2.80
N ILE A 29 -4.75 1.09 4.07
CA ILE A 29 -5.43 -0.08 4.66
C ILE A 29 -6.95 0.06 4.57
N LYS A 30 -7.48 1.25 4.91
CA LYS A 30 -8.93 1.50 4.83
C LYS A 30 -9.44 1.36 3.40
N PHE A 31 -8.75 1.97 2.44
CA PHE A 31 -9.10 1.90 1.02
C PHE A 31 -9.05 0.46 0.48
N TYR A 32 -7.99 -0.27 0.82
CA TYR A 32 -7.84 -1.67 0.45
C TYR A 32 -8.99 -2.53 1.00
N ASN A 33 -9.31 -2.38 2.29
CA ASN A 33 -10.37 -3.13 2.94
C ASN A 33 -11.78 -2.79 2.43
N THR A 34 -11.97 -1.58 1.88
CA THR A 34 -13.23 -1.22 1.21
C THR A 34 -13.33 -1.78 -0.21
N ALA A 35 -12.20 -2.00 -0.88
CA ALA A 35 -12.15 -2.46 -2.27
C ALA A 35 -12.04 -3.99 -2.41
N ASN A 36 -11.56 -4.69 -1.37
CA ASN A 36 -11.25 -6.12 -1.41
C ASN A 36 -12.02 -6.90 -0.34
N LYS A 37 -12.35 -8.16 -0.65
CA LYS A 37 -13.02 -9.07 0.29
C LYS A 37 -12.12 -9.57 1.41
N GLN A 38 -10.80 -9.54 1.20
CA GLN A 38 -9.81 -9.97 2.17
C GLN A 38 -9.21 -8.74 2.85
N PRO A 39 -9.63 -8.40 4.08
CA PRO A 39 -9.08 -7.25 4.78
C PRO A 39 -7.64 -7.50 5.20
N ILE A 40 -6.86 -6.43 5.27
CA ILE A 40 -5.49 -6.41 5.79
C ILE A 40 -5.41 -5.51 7.01
N THR A 41 -4.40 -5.75 7.83
CA THR A 41 -4.03 -4.93 8.98
C THR A 41 -2.64 -4.33 8.82
N SER A 42 -2.27 -3.42 9.71
CA SER A 42 -0.90 -2.91 9.77
C SER A 42 0.12 -4.02 10.00
N LEU A 43 -0.22 -5.02 10.82
CA LEU A 43 0.64 -6.18 11.09
C LEU A 43 0.94 -6.97 9.81
N ASP A 44 -0.03 -7.13 8.93
CA ASP A 44 0.17 -7.85 7.65
C ASP A 44 1.13 -7.10 6.74
N LEU A 45 1.03 -5.76 6.70
CA LEU A 45 1.97 -4.92 5.96
C LEU A 45 3.38 -5.01 6.55
N TYR A 46 3.53 -4.99 7.88
CA TYR A 46 4.85 -5.13 8.52
C TYR A 46 5.46 -6.54 8.33
N LYS A 47 4.64 -7.60 8.24
CA LYS A 47 5.13 -8.94 7.91
C LYS A 47 5.69 -9.02 6.48
N LEU A 48 5.05 -8.34 5.53
CA LEU A 48 5.48 -8.29 4.13
C LEU A 48 6.65 -7.32 3.92
N PHE A 49 6.67 -6.24 4.68
CA PHE A 49 7.56 -5.10 4.52
C PHE A 49 8.04 -4.61 5.91
N PRO A 50 9.10 -5.24 6.46
CA PRO A 50 9.45 -5.10 7.87
C PRO A 50 10.02 -3.73 8.26
N GLU A 51 10.67 -3.01 7.34
CA GLU A 51 11.28 -1.72 7.66
C GLU A 51 10.32 -0.56 7.39
N GLN A 52 9.86 -0.43 6.15
CA GLN A 52 9.07 0.73 5.71
C GLN A 52 7.97 0.26 4.76
N PRO A 53 6.80 -0.15 5.28
CA PRO A 53 5.77 -0.79 4.48
C PRO A 53 5.32 0.04 3.29
N MET A 54 5.11 1.34 3.48
CA MET A 54 4.70 2.21 2.38
C MET A 54 5.83 2.50 1.39
N HIS A 55 7.08 2.72 1.84
CA HIS A 55 8.20 2.96 0.92
C HIS A 55 8.51 1.72 0.08
N GLN A 56 8.58 0.54 0.71
CA GLN A 56 8.84 -0.71 0.02
C GLN A 56 7.71 -1.04 -0.97
N LEU A 57 6.44 -0.81 -0.58
CA LEU A 57 5.32 -0.98 -1.48
C LEU A 57 5.33 0.03 -2.65
N CYS A 58 5.64 1.31 -2.41
CA CYS A 58 5.76 2.32 -3.47
C CYS A 58 6.87 1.96 -4.47
N ARG A 59 8.03 1.53 -3.96
CA ARG A 59 9.16 1.07 -4.78
C ARG A 59 8.77 -0.12 -5.65
N GLN A 60 8.05 -1.10 -5.10
CA GLN A 60 7.54 -2.24 -5.87
C GLN A 60 6.46 -1.85 -6.88
N ALA A 61 5.64 -0.86 -6.54
CA ALA A 61 4.58 -0.35 -7.41
C ALA A 61 5.08 0.57 -8.53
N GLY A 62 6.38 0.92 -8.54
CA GLY A 62 6.96 1.87 -9.50
C GLY A 62 6.47 3.31 -9.29
N LEU A 63 6.08 3.65 -8.05
CA LEU A 63 5.59 4.97 -7.68
C LEU A 63 6.70 5.81 -7.04
N PRO A 64 6.60 7.16 -7.08
CA PRO A 64 7.54 8.03 -6.38
C PRO A 64 7.55 7.74 -4.87
N GLU A 65 8.57 8.21 -4.16
CA GLU A 65 8.61 8.03 -2.70
C GLU A 65 7.55 8.90 -2.00
N PRO A 66 6.93 8.40 -0.91
CA PRO A 66 6.00 9.20 -0.12
C PRO A 66 6.72 10.43 0.45
N SER A 67 6.18 11.62 0.14
CA SER A 67 6.82 12.91 0.44
C SER A 67 6.85 13.27 1.94
N SER A 68 6.23 12.45 2.80
CA SER A 68 6.20 12.65 4.25
C SER A 68 5.59 11.41 4.92
N CYS A 69 6.39 10.69 5.71
CA CYS A 69 5.90 9.78 6.73
C CYS A 69 5.75 10.58 8.03
N ILE A 70 4.63 11.31 8.20
CA ILE A 70 4.25 11.94 9.46
C ILE A 70 2.86 11.44 9.87
#